data_AF-A0A4R5H0E0-F1
#
_entry.id   AF-A0A4R5H0E0-F1
#
_cell.length_a   1.000
_cell.length_b   1.000
_cell.length_c   1.000
_cell.angle_alpha   90.00
_cell.angle_beta   90.00
_cell.angle_gamma   90.00
#
_symmetry.space_group_name_H-M   'P 1'
#
loop_
_entity.id
_entity.type
_entity.pdbx_description
1 polymer ?
#
loop_
_entity_poly.entity_id
_entity_poly.type
_entity_poly.pdbx_seq_one_letter_code
_entity_poly.pdbx_strand_id
1 'polypeptide(L)'
;MMKYFKRLCIAITILSCSFTGNATPIRLLDGLESVTFFEQTGPLSSVTFLTESAQLTNRLNTLNSASRDFIGATTEFYDVFYSDSDGLFDINGEFITISTIFNFALPFGGGLNITEVRLNFENSIFEFANVVSSFTSFGNNANPASVANAIDQDLATSTTLGNTIGQSQRLSLTLGFASSTTAVPEPSNLLLFVPALALFGFYRRARR
;
A
#
# COMPACT_ATOMS: atom_id res chain seq x y z
N MET A 1 9.01 -40.52 -61.89
CA MET A 1 9.87 -40.71 -60.71
C MET A 1 9.58 -39.58 -59.73
N MET A 2 9.05 -39.94 -58.56
CA MET A 2 8.41 -39.10 -57.56
C MET A 2 9.44 -38.51 -56.59
N LYS A 3 9.37 -37.22 -56.22
CA LYS A 3 10.03 -36.69 -55.02
C LYS A 3 9.13 -35.66 -54.31
N TYR A 4 8.48 -36.14 -53.24
CA TYR A 4 7.80 -35.35 -52.22
C TYR A 4 8.82 -34.51 -51.44
N PHE A 5 8.64 -33.19 -51.39
CA PHE A 5 9.33 -32.34 -50.41
C PHE A 5 8.39 -32.09 -49.23
N LYS A 6 8.64 -32.79 -48.12
CA LYS A 6 8.01 -32.51 -46.81
C LYS A 6 8.47 -31.13 -46.36
N ARG A 7 7.53 -30.18 -46.22
CA ARG A 7 7.77 -28.91 -45.54
C ARG A 7 7.76 -29.17 -44.03
N LEU A 8 8.92 -29.06 -43.40
CA LEU A 8 9.06 -29.10 -41.95
C LEU A 8 8.63 -27.72 -41.41
N CYS A 9 7.48 -27.67 -40.73
CA CYS A 9 7.09 -26.50 -39.96
C CYS A 9 7.93 -26.47 -38.67
N ILE A 10 8.81 -25.48 -38.52
CA ILE A 10 9.46 -25.18 -37.24
C ILE A 10 8.56 -24.15 -36.55
N ALA A 11 7.77 -24.61 -35.59
CA ALA A 11 7.08 -23.72 -34.66
C ALA A 11 8.10 -23.25 -33.62
N ILE A 12 8.49 -21.98 -33.68
CA ILE A 12 9.24 -21.33 -32.61
C ILE A 12 8.20 -20.93 -31.56
N THR A 13 8.11 -21.71 -30.49
CA THR A 13 7.35 -21.32 -29.30
C THR A 13 8.18 -20.27 -28.56
N ILE A 14 7.81 -18.99 -28.70
CA ILE A 14 8.36 -17.93 -27.87
C ILE A 14 7.71 -18.08 -26.50
N LEU A 15 8.49 -18.55 -25.52
CA LEU A 15 8.10 -18.53 -24.13
C LEU A 15 8.22 -17.09 -23.63
N SER A 16 7.14 -16.31 -23.76
CA SER A 16 7.02 -15.04 -23.07
C SER A 16 6.76 -15.33 -21.59
N CYS A 17 7.80 -15.24 -20.76
CA CYS A 17 7.65 -15.16 -19.31
C CYS A 17 7.25 -13.72 -19.00
N SER A 18 5.99 -13.48 -18.65
CA SER A 18 5.55 -12.21 -18.10
C SER A 18 5.94 -12.21 -16.62
N PHE A 19 6.81 -11.30 -16.20
CA PHE A 19 6.91 -10.96 -14.78
C PHE A 19 5.84 -9.90 -14.51
N THR A 20 4.86 -10.25 -13.69
CA THR A 20 4.05 -9.23 -13.01
C THR A 20 4.98 -8.67 -11.94
N GLY A 21 5.35 -7.39 -12.02
CA GLY A 21 5.98 -6.72 -10.89
C GLY A 21 5.02 -6.79 -9.72
N ASN A 22 5.26 -7.71 -8.78
CA ASN A 22 4.49 -7.78 -7.55
C ASN A 22 4.73 -6.48 -6.79
N ALA A 23 3.71 -6.01 -6.11
CA ALA A 23 3.85 -4.85 -5.24
C ALA A 23 4.90 -5.17 -4.14
N THR A 24 5.55 -4.11 -3.65
CA THR A 24 6.72 -4.24 -2.78
C THR A 24 6.27 -4.07 -1.34
N PRO A 25 6.60 -5.03 -0.44
CA PRO A 25 6.34 -4.87 0.99
C PRO A 25 6.90 -3.55 1.50
N ILE A 26 6.11 -2.76 2.23
CA ILE A 26 6.50 -1.40 2.64
C ILE A 26 7.82 -1.44 3.42
N ARG A 27 7.96 -2.40 4.35
CA ARG A 27 9.18 -2.56 5.17
C ARG A 27 10.46 -2.86 4.37
N LEU A 28 10.34 -3.27 3.11
CA LEU A 28 11.45 -3.61 2.22
C LEU A 28 11.72 -2.52 1.19
N LEU A 29 11.02 -1.40 1.24
CA LEU A 29 11.29 -0.26 0.39
C LEU A 29 12.69 0.28 0.67
N ASP A 30 13.48 0.42 -0.38
CA ASP A 30 14.87 0.86 -0.28
C ASP A 30 14.95 2.26 0.32
N GLY A 31 15.81 2.42 1.34
CA GLY A 31 15.98 3.68 2.06
C GLY A 31 14.80 4.10 2.95
N LEU A 32 13.78 3.26 3.21
CA LEU A 32 12.70 3.62 4.15
C LEU A 32 13.21 3.59 5.60
N GLU A 33 13.18 4.74 6.28
CA GLU A 33 13.65 4.88 7.67
C GLU A 33 12.51 4.76 8.69
N SER A 34 11.34 5.35 8.39
CA SER A 34 10.23 5.43 9.33
C SER A 34 8.88 5.75 8.68
N VAL A 35 7.81 5.57 9.44
CA VAL A 35 6.45 5.98 9.07
C VAL A 35 5.94 6.99 10.08
N THR A 36 5.41 8.12 9.61
CA THR A 36 4.75 9.14 10.42
C THR A 36 3.25 9.09 10.21
N PHE A 37 2.50 9.11 11.31
CA PHE A 37 1.04 9.16 11.35
C PHE A 37 0.62 10.54 11.84
N PHE A 38 -0.20 11.25 11.07
CA PHE A 38 -0.77 12.55 11.42
C PHE A 38 -2.21 12.36 11.87
N GLU A 39 -2.55 12.89 13.04
CA GLU A 39 -3.84 12.68 13.70
C GLU A 39 -4.36 14.03 14.21
N GLN A 40 -5.68 14.23 14.11
CA GLN A 40 -6.33 15.49 14.45
C GLN A 40 -7.69 15.32 15.13
N THR A 41 -7.70 14.87 16.38
CA THR A 41 -8.85 15.01 17.29
C THR A 41 -8.87 16.39 17.97
N GLY A 42 -7.71 17.04 18.06
CA GLY A 42 -7.54 18.38 18.59
C GLY A 42 -6.56 19.19 17.72
N PRO A 43 -5.53 19.83 18.31
CA PRO A 43 -4.39 20.30 17.52
C PRO A 43 -3.77 19.14 16.74
N LEU A 44 -3.30 19.41 15.52
CA LEU A 44 -2.58 18.42 14.71
C LEU A 44 -1.44 17.81 15.53
N SER A 45 -1.46 16.48 15.63
CA SER A 45 -0.46 15.69 16.32
C SER A 45 0.18 14.71 15.34
N SER A 46 1.40 14.26 15.64
CA SER A 46 2.05 13.23 14.84
C SER A 46 2.89 12.29 15.69
N VAL A 47 2.87 11.01 15.35
CA VAL A 47 3.75 9.99 15.90
C VAL A 47 4.56 9.35 14.78
N THR A 48 5.83 9.02 15.05
CA THR A 48 6.72 8.39 14.08
C THR A 48 7.28 7.09 14.64
N PHE A 49 7.23 6.05 13.83
CA PHE A 49 7.76 4.73 14.16
C PHE A 49 8.80 4.32 13.13
N LEU A 50 9.93 3.76 13.59
CA LEU A 50 10.93 3.18 12.70
C LEU A 50 10.34 1.99 11.94
N THR A 51 10.85 1.73 10.73
CA THR A 51 10.35 0.67 9.83
C THR A 51 10.21 -0.70 10.50
N GLU A 52 11.13 -1.03 11.41
CA GLU A 52 11.18 -2.32 12.12
C GLU A 52 10.66 -2.23 13.56
N SER A 53 9.89 -1.19 13.90
CA SER A 53 9.33 -1.04 15.24
C SER A 53 8.33 -2.14 15.58
N ALA A 54 8.17 -2.42 16.87
CA ALA A 54 7.20 -3.42 17.33
C ALA A 54 5.75 -3.04 16.98
N GLN A 55 5.45 -1.73 16.87
CA GLN A 55 4.16 -1.21 16.45
C GLN A 55 3.87 -1.68 15.02
N LEU A 56 4.70 -1.31 14.05
CA LEU A 56 4.45 -1.66 12.65
C LEU A 56 4.54 -3.17 12.36
N THR A 57 5.38 -3.89 13.11
CA THR A 57 5.65 -5.31 12.89
C THR A 57 4.75 -6.26 13.68
N ASN A 58 3.84 -5.76 14.53
CA ASN A 58 2.87 -6.58 15.25
C ASN A 58 1.52 -5.88 15.36
N ARG A 59 0.45 -6.60 15.01
CA ARG A 59 -0.91 -6.18 15.35
C ARG A 59 -1.22 -6.47 16.82
N LEU A 60 -1.74 -5.49 17.55
CA LEU A 60 -2.16 -5.70 18.94
C LEU A 60 -3.45 -6.55 19.01
N ASN A 61 -3.42 -7.63 19.79
CA ASN A 61 -4.60 -8.47 20.04
C ASN A 61 -5.71 -7.71 20.79
N THR A 62 -5.32 -6.88 21.75
CA THR A 62 -6.22 -6.04 22.55
C THR A 62 -5.81 -4.59 22.42
N LEU A 63 -6.78 -3.71 22.23
CA LEU A 63 -6.57 -2.26 22.15
C LEU A 63 -7.30 -1.58 23.30
N ASN A 64 -6.56 -0.94 24.20
CA ASN A 64 -7.07 -0.29 25.41
C ASN A 64 -6.03 0.69 25.99
N SER A 65 -6.30 1.25 27.16
CA SER A 65 -5.39 2.20 27.83
C SER A 65 -4.04 1.62 28.27
N ALA A 66 -3.88 0.29 28.30
CA ALA A 66 -2.62 -0.39 28.62
C ALA A 66 -1.90 -0.96 27.37
N SER A 67 -2.63 -1.23 26.30
CA SER A 67 -2.13 -1.82 25.05
C SER A 67 -2.58 -0.95 23.87
N ARG A 68 -1.68 -0.12 23.36
CA ARG A 68 -1.87 0.82 22.25
C ARG A 68 -0.52 1.30 21.74
N ASP A 69 -0.48 1.77 20.50
CA ASP A 69 0.72 2.37 19.91
C ASP A 69 0.77 3.87 20.17
N PHE A 70 -0.37 4.55 20.06
CA PHE A 70 -0.52 5.96 20.41
C PHE A 70 -1.97 6.31 20.77
N ILE A 71 -2.19 7.58 21.12
CA ILE A 71 -3.46 8.12 21.59
C ILE A 71 -3.76 9.41 20.81
N GLY A 72 -4.98 9.57 20.30
CA GLY A 72 -5.49 10.86 19.79
C GLY A 72 -6.17 11.68 20.88
N ALA A 73 -7.16 11.07 21.55
CA ALA A 73 -7.82 11.58 22.75
C ALA A 73 -7.87 10.55 23.89
N THR A 74 -8.25 10.97 25.10
CA THR A 74 -8.18 10.15 26.34
C THR A 74 -8.79 8.74 26.23
N THR A 75 -9.74 8.52 25.34
CA THR A 75 -10.41 7.21 25.11
C THR A 75 -10.26 6.70 23.68
N GLU A 76 -9.34 7.26 22.92
CA GLU A 76 -9.10 6.93 21.54
C GLU A 76 -7.71 6.34 21.39
N PHE A 77 -7.68 5.03 21.28
CA PHE A 77 -6.45 4.25 21.28
C PHE A 77 -6.22 3.67 19.89
N TYR A 78 -5.01 3.82 19.38
CA TYR A 78 -4.62 3.43 18.04
C TYR A 78 -3.64 2.25 18.06
N ASP A 79 -3.74 1.42 17.03
CA ASP A 79 -2.87 0.29 16.71
C ASP A 79 -2.56 0.36 15.21
N VAL A 80 -1.29 0.35 14.85
CA VAL A 80 -0.82 0.53 13.47
C VAL A 80 0.11 -0.59 13.06
N PHE A 81 -0.12 -1.18 11.89
CA PHE A 81 0.64 -2.35 11.47
C PHE A 81 0.69 -2.50 9.95
N TYR A 82 1.71 -3.19 9.45
CA TYR A 82 1.75 -3.63 8.04
C TYR A 82 0.64 -4.63 7.76
N SER A 83 -0.01 -4.48 6.61
CA SER A 83 -1.19 -5.26 6.26
C SER A 83 -1.29 -5.58 4.77
N ASP A 84 -2.15 -6.53 4.45
CA ASP A 84 -2.69 -6.69 3.10
C ASP A 84 -3.72 -5.58 2.78
N SER A 85 -4.32 -5.65 1.59
CA SER A 85 -5.32 -4.69 1.10
C SER A 85 -6.63 -4.70 1.90
N ASP A 86 -6.96 -5.81 2.55
CA ASP A 86 -8.18 -6.00 3.36
C ASP A 86 -7.97 -5.57 4.82
N GLY A 87 -6.76 -5.12 5.15
CA GLY A 87 -6.38 -4.63 6.48
C GLY A 87 -6.08 -5.75 7.48
N LEU A 88 -5.81 -6.96 6.99
CA LEU A 88 -5.32 -8.06 7.82
C LEU A 88 -3.81 -7.92 7.99
N PHE A 89 -3.33 -8.23 9.20
CA PHE A 89 -1.90 -8.15 9.50
C PHE A 89 -1.09 -9.05 8.56
N ASP A 90 -0.15 -8.43 7.85
CA ASP A 90 0.86 -9.09 7.06
C ASP A 90 2.16 -8.33 7.23
N ILE A 91 3.16 -9.00 7.81
CA ILE A 91 4.47 -8.42 8.03
C ILE A 91 5.16 -8.02 6.71
N ASN A 92 4.81 -8.66 5.60
CA ASN A 92 5.27 -8.32 4.26
C ASN A 92 4.18 -7.58 3.46
N GLY A 93 3.26 -6.93 4.16
CA GLY A 93 2.18 -6.18 3.56
C GLY A 93 2.65 -4.98 2.74
N GLU A 94 1.90 -4.71 1.68
CA GLU A 94 2.08 -3.57 0.76
C GLU A 94 1.29 -2.34 1.24
N PHE A 95 0.54 -2.48 2.34
CA PHE A 95 -0.33 -1.48 2.93
C PHE A 95 0.00 -1.27 4.42
N ILE A 96 -0.46 -0.15 4.97
CA ILE A 96 -0.49 0.12 6.41
C ILE A 96 -1.93 0.20 6.85
N THR A 97 -2.28 -0.51 7.91
CA THR A 97 -3.58 -0.38 8.56
C THR A 97 -3.45 0.37 9.87
N ILE A 98 -4.31 1.36 10.06
CA ILE A 98 -4.57 2.01 11.33
C ILE A 98 -5.90 1.46 11.85
N SER A 99 -5.91 0.95 13.09
CA SER A 99 -7.13 0.53 13.77
C SER A 99 -7.30 1.26 15.09
N THR A 100 -8.56 1.56 15.43
CA THR A 100 -8.88 2.41 16.58
C THR A 100 -10.08 1.87 17.33
N ILE A 101 -10.07 2.02 18.66
CA ILE A 101 -11.30 2.00 19.45
C ILE A 101 -11.65 3.41 19.93
N PHE A 102 -12.94 3.73 19.90
CA PHE A 102 -13.44 5.00 20.38
C PHE A 102 -14.84 4.80 20.97
N ASN A 103 -14.99 5.07 22.27
CA ASN A 103 -16.19 4.66 23.02
C ASN A 103 -17.12 5.83 23.35
N PHE A 104 -17.19 6.84 22.49
CA PHE A 104 -18.16 7.94 22.60
C PHE A 104 -19.01 8.06 21.33
N ALA A 105 -20.33 8.17 21.52
CA ALA A 105 -21.30 8.49 20.48
C ALA A 105 -21.62 10.00 20.50
N LEU A 106 -22.51 10.46 19.61
CA LEU A 106 -23.07 11.82 19.71
C LEU A 106 -23.56 12.11 21.14
N PRO A 107 -23.34 13.34 21.66
CA PRO A 107 -22.91 14.55 20.95
C PRO A 107 -21.39 14.75 20.81
N PHE A 108 -20.57 13.76 21.17
CA PHE A 108 -19.13 13.83 20.92
C PHE A 108 -18.83 13.64 19.42
N GLY A 109 -17.66 14.14 18.97
CA GLY A 109 -17.15 13.88 17.62
C GLY A 109 -16.95 12.38 17.36
N GLY A 110 -16.66 11.99 16.12
CA GLY A 110 -16.24 10.63 15.79
C GLY A 110 -14.73 10.45 15.98
N GLY A 111 -14.31 9.20 16.09
CA GLY A 111 -12.91 8.77 16.20
C GLY A 111 -12.33 8.24 14.89
N LEU A 112 -11.07 7.80 14.98
CA LEU A 112 -10.15 7.53 13.88
C LEU A 112 -10.01 8.79 13.02
N ASN A 113 -9.31 9.77 13.55
CA ASN A 113 -9.15 11.12 12.98
C ASN A 113 -7.77 11.27 12.31
N ILE A 114 -7.42 10.32 11.46
CA ILE A 114 -6.20 10.35 10.67
C ILE A 114 -6.32 11.40 9.58
N THR A 115 -5.34 12.28 9.54
CA THR A 115 -5.15 13.31 8.54
C THR A 115 -4.31 12.79 7.39
N GLU A 116 -3.13 12.23 7.68
CA GLU A 116 -2.22 11.73 6.65
C GLU A 116 -1.32 10.65 7.23
N VAL A 117 -0.78 9.80 6.35
CA VAL A 117 0.31 8.88 6.71
C VAL A 117 1.45 9.06 5.73
N ARG A 118 2.67 9.19 6.25
CA ARG A 118 3.86 9.54 5.50
C ARG A 118 4.96 8.51 5.67
N LEU A 119 5.47 7.98 4.58
CA LEU A 119 6.74 7.25 4.53
C LEU A 119 7.88 8.27 4.52
N ASN A 120 8.85 8.08 5.42
CA ASN A 120 10.07 8.89 5.48
C ASN A 120 11.25 8.04 5.02
N PHE A 121 11.87 8.47 3.93
CA PHE A 121 13.05 7.85 3.38
C PHE A 121 14.30 8.62 3.78
N GLU A 122 15.46 7.98 3.58
CA GLU A 122 16.77 8.61 3.67
C GLU A 122 16.82 9.92 2.85
N ASN A 123 17.73 10.82 3.24
CA ASN A 123 17.94 12.11 2.58
C ASN A 123 16.70 13.04 2.59
N SER A 124 15.82 12.88 3.59
CA SER A 124 14.61 13.71 3.76
C SER A 124 13.59 13.61 2.61
N ILE A 125 13.67 12.53 1.82
CA ILE A 125 12.63 12.20 0.84
C ILE A 125 11.43 11.64 1.60
N PHE A 126 10.22 11.99 1.18
CA PHE A 126 9.01 11.46 1.79
C PHE A 126 7.92 11.23 0.75
N GLU A 127 6.95 10.41 1.12
CA GLU A 127 5.75 10.12 0.33
C GLU A 127 4.54 10.03 1.27
N PHE A 128 3.42 10.65 0.88
CA PHE A 128 2.14 10.46 1.55
C PHE A 128 1.38 9.27 0.95
N ALA A 129 0.52 8.66 1.76
CA ALA A 129 -0.44 7.69 1.27
C ALA A 129 -1.29 8.31 0.16
N ASN A 130 -1.61 7.52 -0.86
CA ASN A 130 -2.37 7.99 -2.02
C ASN A 130 -3.52 7.06 -2.42
N VAL A 131 -3.72 5.98 -1.67
CA VAL A 131 -4.78 4.99 -1.90
C VAL A 131 -5.42 4.62 -0.58
N VAL A 132 -6.75 4.70 -0.51
CA VAL A 132 -7.54 4.02 0.53
C VAL A 132 -7.94 2.66 -0.03
N SER A 133 -7.41 1.58 0.54
CA SER A 133 -7.69 0.21 0.10
C SER A 133 -8.99 -0.33 0.71
N SER A 134 -9.13 -0.17 2.02
CA SER A 134 -10.30 -0.59 2.77
C SER A 134 -10.46 0.25 4.04
N PHE A 135 -11.67 0.27 4.61
CA PHE A 135 -11.94 0.93 5.88
C PHE A 135 -13.17 0.35 6.55
N THR A 136 -13.24 0.51 7.87
CA THR A 136 -14.39 0.13 8.70
C THR A 136 -14.86 1.33 9.51
N SER A 137 -16.15 1.65 9.41
CA SER A 137 -16.78 2.80 10.06
C SER A 137 -18.10 2.40 10.72
N PHE A 138 -18.38 2.95 11.91
CA PHE A 138 -19.52 2.58 12.75
C PHE A 138 -20.07 3.77 13.54
N GLY A 139 -21.30 3.64 14.03
CA GLY A 139 -21.88 4.58 14.99
C GLY A 139 -22.52 5.82 14.38
N ASN A 140 -23.23 6.57 15.20
CA ASN A 140 -24.05 7.72 14.78
C ASN A 140 -23.27 9.03 14.57
N ASN A 141 -21.98 9.04 14.88
CA ASN A 141 -21.03 10.13 14.65
C ASN A 141 -20.01 9.78 13.54
N ALA A 142 -20.25 8.73 12.76
CA ALA A 142 -19.45 8.40 11.59
C ALA A 142 -19.72 9.35 10.43
N ASN A 143 -18.66 9.72 9.71
CA ASN A 143 -18.70 10.37 8.41
C ASN A 143 -17.83 9.59 7.42
N PRO A 144 -18.32 8.48 6.82
CA PRO A 144 -17.53 7.66 5.90
C PRO A 144 -17.02 8.40 4.66
N ALA A 145 -17.66 9.49 4.25
CA ALA A 145 -17.19 10.31 3.12
C ALA A 145 -15.85 11.01 3.41
N SER A 146 -15.47 11.15 4.69
CA SER A 146 -14.20 11.74 5.10
C SER A 146 -12.98 10.85 4.87
N VAL A 147 -13.12 9.57 4.48
CA VAL A 147 -11.98 8.65 4.27
C VAL A 147 -10.96 9.19 3.26
N ALA A 148 -11.43 9.95 2.26
CA ALA A 148 -10.56 10.54 1.25
C ALA A 148 -9.64 11.62 1.82
N ASN A 149 -9.97 12.19 2.98
CA ASN A 149 -9.14 13.18 3.66
C ASN A 149 -7.81 12.57 4.15
N ALA A 150 -7.68 11.24 4.24
CA ALA A 150 -6.43 10.59 4.64
C ALA A 150 -5.38 10.48 3.52
N ILE A 151 -5.72 10.91 2.31
CA ILE A 151 -4.91 10.78 1.09
C ILE A 151 -5.00 12.03 0.19
N ASP A 152 -5.47 13.15 0.74
CA ASP A 152 -5.68 14.40 -0.02
C ASP A 152 -4.46 15.35 0.03
N GLN A 153 -3.44 14.98 0.79
CA GLN A 153 -2.21 15.73 1.05
C GLN A 153 -2.47 17.07 1.76
N ASP A 154 -3.58 17.18 2.50
CA ASP A 154 -3.93 18.36 3.29
C ASP A 154 -3.91 18.04 4.79
N LEU A 155 -2.92 18.60 5.51
CA LEU A 155 -2.80 18.41 6.95
C LEU A 155 -3.90 19.10 7.78
N ALA A 156 -4.84 19.81 7.14
CA ALA A 156 -5.97 20.47 7.79
C ALA A 156 -7.29 19.70 7.72
N THR A 157 -7.34 18.60 6.97
CA THR A 157 -8.50 17.71 6.90
C THR A 157 -8.23 16.46 7.73
N SER A 158 -9.29 15.76 8.14
CA SER A 158 -9.13 14.48 8.84
C SER A 158 -10.30 13.57 8.58
N THR A 159 -10.03 12.28 8.73
CA THR A 159 -11.06 11.25 8.76
C THR A 159 -11.94 11.37 10.01
N THR A 160 -13.12 10.78 9.97
CA THR A 160 -14.03 10.67 11.11
C THR A 160 -14.86 9.41 10.92
N LEU A 161 -14.37 8.26 11.40
CA LEU A 161 -14.99 6.96 11.14
C LEU A 161 -15.98 6.53 12.22
N GLY A 162 -16.17 7.33 13.26
CA GLY A 162 -17.29 7.23 14.19
C GLY A 162 -16.91 6.57 15.51
N ASN A 163 -17.63 5.53 15.96
CA ASN A 163 -17.39 4.95 17.29
C ASN A 163 -17.65 3.44 17.35
N THR A 164 -17.06 2.78 18.35
CA THR A 164 -17.14 1.33 18.56
C THR A 164 -18.16 0.91 19.61
N ILE A 165 -19.10 1.79 20.01
CA ILE A 165 -20.14 1.41 20.99
C ILE A 165 -21.02 0.31 20.40
N GLY A 166 -21.14 -0.80 21.14
CA GLY A 166 -21.92 -1.96 20.72
C GLY A 166 -21.32 -2.75 19.57
N GLN A 167 -20.08 -2.44 19.15
CA GLN A 167 -19.40 -3.16 18.08
C GLN A 167 -18.40 -4.16 18.65
N SER A 168 -18.27 -5.32 17.98
CA SER A 168 -17.21 -6.30 18.26
C SER A 168 -15.93 -6.04 17.47
N GLN A 169 -16.01 -5.19 16.45
CA GLN A 169 -14.92 -4.81 15.56
C GLN A 169 -14.39 -3.41 15.90
N ARG A 170 -13.15 -3.13 15.50
CA ARG A 170 -12.52 -1.81 15.59
C ARG A 170 -12.89 -0.96 14.37
N LEU A 171 -12.77 0.35 14.50
CA LEU A 171 -12.64 1.21 13.33
C LEU A 171 -11.31 0.87 12.63
N SER A 172 -11.27 0.96 11.31
CA SER A 172 -10.03 0.73 10.56
C SER A 172 -9.92 1.59 9.32
N LEU A 173 -8.69 1.89 8.93
CA LEU A 173 -8.33 2.56 7.70
C LEU A 173 -7.05 1.92 7.16
N THR A 174 -7.11 1.40 5.93
CA THR A 174 -5.98 0.73 5.27
C THR A 174 -5.52 1.56 4.09
N LEU A 175 -4.24 1.94 4.10
CA LEU A 175 -3.65 2.91 3.20
C LEU A 175 -2.51 2.29 2.37
N GLY A 176 -2.46 2.66 1.10
CA GLY A 176 -1.41 2.30 0.16
C GLY A 176 -0.60 3.50 -0.31
N PHE A 177 0.59 3.21 -0.84
CA PHE A 177 1.57 4.18 -1.31
C PHE A 177 1.95 3.86 -2.75
N ALA A 178 2.32 4.86 -3.55
CA ALA A 178 2.76 4.63 -4.92
C ALA A 178 4.03 3.77 -4.95
N SER A 179 4.96 3.97 -4.01
CA SER A 179 6.20 3.17 -3.92
C SER A 179 5.97 1.69 -3.60
N SER A 180 4.90 1.34 -2.88
CA SER A 180 4.59 -0.05 -2.54
C SER A 180 3.61 -0.70 -3.50
N THR A 181 2.60 0.03 -3.98
CA THR A 181 1.44 -0.55 -4.70
C THR A 181 1.53 -0.48 -6.22
N THR A 182 2.53 0.21 -6.80
CA THR A 182 2.69 0.26 -8.25
C THR A 182 3.44 -0.97 -8.78
N ALA A 183 2.85 -1.65 -9.77
CA ALA A 183 3.58 -2.64 -10.57
C ALA A 183 4.66 -1.92 -11.38
N VAL A 184 5.92 -2.31 -11.23
CA VAL A 184 7.05 -1.79 -12.03
C VAL A 184 6.79 -2.08 -13.52
N PRO A 185 6.71 -1.06 -14.41
CA PRO A 185 6.57 -1.29 -15.84
C PRO A 185 7.83 -1.95 -16.42
N GLU A 186 7.66 -3.06 -17.14
CA GLU A 186 8.75 -3.74 -17.83
C GLU A 186 9.50 -2.79 -18.79
N PRO A 187 10.84 -2.83 -18.86
CA PRO A 187 11.57 -2.20 -19.96
C PRO A 187 11.06 -2.80 -21.28
N SER A 188 10.60 -1.93 -22.19
CA SER A 188 9.99 -2.39 -23.44
C SER A 188 10.97 -3.27 -24.24
N ASN A 189 10.60 -4.53 -24.49
CA ASN A 189 11.33 -5.46 -25.37
C ASN A 189 11.47 -4.98 -26.83
N LEU A 190 11.00 -3.77 -27.16
CA LEU A 190 11.11 -3.14 -28.48
C LEU A 190 12.55 -2.86 -28.92
N LEU A 191 13.53 -2.85 -28.01
CA LEU A 191 14.94 -2.63 -28.35
C LEU A 191 15.75 -3.90 -28.67
N LEU A 192 15.20 -5.11 -28.50
CA LEU A 192 15.92 -6.37 -28.77
C LEU A 192 15.74 -6.93 -30.19
N PHE A 193 14.98 -6.26 -31.06
CA PHE A 193 14.70 -6.73 -32.43
C PHE A 193 15.61 -6.16 -33.54
N VAL A 194 16.76 -5.55 -33.22
CA VAL A 194 17.55 -4.82 -34.24
C VAL A 194 18.81 -5.52 -34.80
N PRO A 195 19.19 -6.79 -34.48
CA PRO A 195 20.07 -7.50 -35.40
C PRO A 195 19.71 -8.97 -35.66
N ALA A 196 18.45 -9.30 -35.91
CA ALA A 196 18.10 -10.63 -36.45
C ALA A 196 17.82 -10.63 -37.98
N LEU A 197 17.46 -9.49 -38.57
CA LEU A 197 17.21 -9.40 -40.02
C LEU A 197 18.45 -9.09 -40.87
N ALA A 198 19.57 -8.63 -40.29
CA ALA A 198 20.79 -8.34 -41.04
C ALA A 198 21.58 -9.61 -41.45
N LEU A 199 21.43 -10.72 -40.73
CA LEU A 199 22.20 -11.95 -41.01
C LEU A 199 21.62 -12.82 -42.14
N PHE A 200 20.32 -12.74 -42.44
CA PHE A 200 19.72 -13.50 -43.55
C PHE A 200 19.90 -12.85 -44.93
N GLY A 201 20.17 -11.54 -44.99
CA GLY A 201 20.46 -10.83 -46.23
C GLY A 201 21.82 -11.19 -46.85
N PHE A 202 22.82 -11.51 -46.02
CA PHE A 202 24.18 -11.80 -46.50
C PHE A 202 24.42 -13.27 -46.87
N TYR A 203 23.67 -14.22 -46.31
CA TYR A 203 23.87 -15.64 -46.65
C TYR A 203 23.37 -16.00 -48.06
N ARG A 204 22.42 -15.23 -48.62
CA ARG A 204 21.84 -15.52 -49.95
C ARG A 204 22.60 -14.91 -51.12
N ARG A 205 23.60 -14.05 -50.87
CA ARG A 205 24.42 -13.40 -51.92
C ARG A 205 25.79 -14.06 -52.14
N ALA A 206 26.20 -15.00 -51.30
CA ALA A 206 27.48 -15.71 -51.42
C ALA A 206 27.43 -17.03 -52.22
N ARG A 207 26.30 -17.33 -52.88
CA ARG A 207 26.17 -18.49 -53.81
C ARG A 207 25.45 -18.09 -55.10
N ARG A 208 26.06 -17.19 -55.86
CA ARG A 208 25.97 -17.12 -57.32
C ARG A 208 27.34 -16.80 -57.87
#